data_AF-A0A7Y7WEF1-F1
#
_entry.id   AF-A0A7Y7WEF1-F1
#
_cell.length_a   1.000
_cell.length_b   1.000
_cell.length_c   1.000
_cell.angle_alpha   90.00
_cell.angle_beta   90.00
_cell.angle_gamma   90.00
#
_symmetry.space_group_name_H-M   'P 1'
#
loop_
_entity.id
_entity.type
_entity.pdbx_description
1 polymer ?
#
loop_
_entity_poly.entity_id
_entity_poly.type
_entity_poly.pdbx_seq_one_letter_code
_entity_poly.pdbx_strand_id
1 'polypeptide(L)'
;MKRDVEHVIRQSNHSVSRLLFTLSILQKILSLMPRPIFFLSVIAVSAASHAQAALEGVWQGQLGSSKITACFNPENSGQNGSYYYNRYLAPIQLSRSSVPGEWREAGKGGGTTGTWSIDTPSDTAITGTWRSPKDGTALPVVLHRIEPSEASKDCGSDAFVNSLETTNGVTTIEKFSENGHPYTVATKAGQKTLVLSGNNSVAIRKINNAIAKIAHIPDGVKIFNQERRKSLADHAQPYTSEILVRPTYWAAHWVTVQFYHWQTGYGASGISYVFHTWNLDTGEEVDPWSWIGSQSKLSAWLKEHTNLGPECAEQQSGHGALELLFNEKGITLMEEATGGDCDLEYFLSWQDLKPMLSAKGNAAFASLQIK
;
A
#
# COMPACT_ATOMS: atom_id res chain seq x y z
N MET A 1 8.70 21.26 -18.46
CA MET A 1 7.93 22.48 -18.85
C MET A 1 6.57 22.42 -18.17
N LYS A 2 5.75 23.47 -18.10
CA LYS A 2 4.47 23.49 -17.34
C LYS A 2 3.25 23.77 -18.25
N ARG A 3 2.05 23.40 -17.79
CA ARG A 3 0.69 23.64 -18.36
C ARG A 3 0.22 22.63 -19.43
N ASP A 4 -1.07 22.31 -19.59
CA ASP A 4 -2.34 22.59 -18.87
C ASP A 4 -3.32 21.41 -19.17
N VAL A 5 -4.22 20.86 -18.32
CA VAL A 5 -5.37 21.35 -17.49
C VAL A 5 -6.75 21.17 -18.20
N GLU A 6 -7.81 20.84 -17.42
CA GLU A 6 -9.25 20.62 -17.81
C GLU A 6 -9.58 19.34 -18.63
N HIS A 7 -10.80 18.74 -18.68
CA HIS A 7 -11.98 18.55 -17.76
C HIS A 7 -12.97 17.53 -18.43
N VAL A 8 -14.07 16.92 -17.89
CA VAL A 8 -14.80 16.89 -16.60
C VAL A 8 -15.66 15.58 -16.47
N ILE A 9 -16.32 15.31 -15.34
CA ILE A 9 -17.12 14.10 -15.01
C ILE A 9 -18.59 14.13 -15.50
N ARG A 10 -19.14 13.00 -15.98
CA ARG A 10 -20.59 12.59 -15.95
C ARG A 10 -20.73 11.07 -16.20
N GLN A 11 -21.76 10.33 -15.78
CA GLN A 11 -22.69 10.40 -14.62
C GLN A 11 -23.47 9.06 -14.58
N SER A 12 -23.96 8.61 -13.42
CA SER A 12 -24.75 7.37 -13.31
C SER A 12 -26.23 7.55 -13.68
N ASN A 13 -26.87 6.50 -14.23
CA ASN A 13 -28.18 5.98 -13.79
C ASN A 13 -28.79 4.98 -14.80
N HIS A 14 -29.08 3.76 -14.36
CA HIS A 14 -30.38 3.12 -14.61
C HIS A 14 -30.61 1.99 -13.59
N SER A 15 -31.78 1.99 -12.95
CA SER A 15 -32.17 1.01 -11.93
C SER A 15 -33.66 0.70 -12.05
N VAL A 16 -34.10 -0.38 -11.38
CA VAL A 16 -35.49 -0.79 -11.15
C VAL A 16 -36.41 -0.86 -12.39
N SER A 17 -36.38 -1.98 -13.13
CA SER A 17 -37.56 -2.43 -13.90
C SER A 17 -37.53 -3.93 -14.22
N ARG A 18 -37.83 -4.79 -13.23
CA ARG A 18 -38.09 -6.24 -13.44
C ARG A 18 -38.76 -7.01 -12.28
N LEU A 19 -39.33 -6.32 -11.29
CA LEU A 19 -39.74 -6.92 -10.01
C LEU A 19 -41.23 -6.68 -9.65
N LEU A 20 -42.12 -6.67 -10.67
CA LEU A 20 -43.57 -6.48 -10.52
C LEU A 20 -44.39 -7.44 -11.41
N PHE A 21 -44.03 -8.72 -11.50
CA PHE A 21 -44.77 -9.68 -12.34
C PHE A 21 -44.91 -11.13 -11.79
N THR A 22 -44.85 -11.32 -10.46
CA THR A 22 -44.96 -12.64 -9.82
C THR A 22 -45.99 -12.74 -8.67
N LEU A 23 -46.67 -11.66 -8.29
CA LEU A 23 -47.50 -11.62 -7.07
C LEU A 23 -48.96 -12.10 -7.22
N SER A 24 -49.44 -12.42 -8.43
CA SER A 24 -50.89 -12.55 -8.70
C SER A 24 -51.47 -13.98 -8.64
N ILE A 25 -50.69 -15.01 -8.29
CA ILE A 25 -51.12 -16.42 -8.43
C ILE A 25 -51.34 -17.15 -7.09
N LEU A 26 -50.67 -16.76 -5.99
CA LEU A 26 -50.84 -17.45 -4.70
C LEU A 26 -52.18 -17.14 -4.00
N GLN A 27 -52.89 -16.08 -4.38
CA GLN A 27 -53.99 -15.50 -3.60
C GLN A 27 -55.35 -16.25 -3.70
N LYS A 28 -55.40 -17.46 -4.26
CA LYS A 28 -56.65 -18.22 -4.49
C LYS A 28 -56.72 -19.65 -3.91
N ILE A 29 -55.67 -20.13 -3.25
CA ILE A 29 -55.66 -21.48 -2.63
C ILE A 29 -55.96 -21.44 -1.11
N LEU A 30 -55.90 -20.25 -0.49
CA LEU A 30 -55.95 -20.09 0.96
C LEU A 30 -57.38 -19.89 1.53
N SER A 31 -58.29 -20.84 1.29
CA SER A 31 -59.71 -20.73 1.72
C SER A 31 -60.34 -21.99 2.33
N LEU A 32 -59.64 -23.14 2.41
CA LEU A 32 -60.21 -24.41 2.89
C LEU A 32 -59.29 -25.20 3.83
N MET A 33 -58.89 -24.61 4.97
CA MET A 33 -58.41 -25.36 6.15
C MET A 33 -58.92 -24.71 7.46
N PRO A 34 -59.21 -25.50 8.51
CA PRO A 34 -59.61 -24.97 9.81
C PRO A 34 -58.42 -24.31 10.53
N ARG A 35 -58.69 -23.38 11.45
CA ARG A 35 -57.68 -22.72 12.28
C ARG A 35 -57.06 -23.68 13.31
N PRO A 36 -55.74 -23.90 13.32
CA PRO A 36 -54.98 -24.09 14.54
C PRO A 36 -54.51 -22.73 15.09
N ILE A 37 -53.95 -22.72 16.30
CA ILE A 37 -53.48 -21.52 16.99
C ILE A 37 -52.13 -21.08 16.39
N PHE A 38 -52.12 -19.93 15.69
CA PHE A 38 -50.88 -19.24 15.31
C PHE A 38 -50.53 -18.21 16.39
N PHE A 39 -49.66 -18.60 17.33
CA PHE A 39 -48.97 -17.71 18.26
C PHE A 39 -47.50 -18.16 18.41
N LEU A 40 -46.61 -17.20 18.69
CA LEU A 40 -45.14 -17.33 18.76
C LEU A 40 -44.45 -17.69 17.43
N SER A 41 -44.15 -16.66 16.61
CA SER A 41 -43.13 -16.72 15.54
C SER A 41 -42.41 -15.38 15.27
N VAL A 42 -42.10 -14.55 16.29
CA VAL A 42 -41.22 -13.35 16.13
C VAL A 42 -40.36 -13.04 17.37
N ILE A 43 -39.53 -13.97 17.85
CA ILE A 43 -38.40 -13.65 18.76
C ILE A 43 -37.20 -14.53 18.42
N ALA A 44 -36.34 -14.07 17.52
CA ALA A 44 -35.06 -14.74 17.18
C ALA A 44 -34.03 -13.80 16.54
N VAL A 45 -34.47 -12.86 15.70
CA VAL A 45 -33.58 -12.03 14.86
C VAL A 45 -32.71 -11.04 15.67
N SER A 46 -33.21 -10.54 16.80
CA SER A 46 -32.56 -9.45 17.56
C SER A 46 -31.27 -9.84 18.28
N ALA A 47 -31.08 -11.12 18.62
CA ALA A 47 -29.97 -11.55 19.48
C ALA A 47 -28.59 -11.44 18.80
N ALA A 48 -28.51 -11.83 17.53
CA ALA A 48 -27.26 -11.79 16.76
C ALA A 48 -26.76 -10.35 16.53
N SER A 49 -27.66 -9.44 16.18
CA SER A 49 -27.33 -8.01 16.00
C SER A 49 -26.89 -7.34 17.31
N HIS A 50 -27.51 -7.70 18.44
CA HIS A 50 -27.12 -7.15 19.74
C HIS A 50 -25.73 -7.65 20.17
N ALA A 51 -25.41 -8.93 19.96
CA ALA A 51 -24.09 -9.49 20.23
C ALA A 51 -22.98 -8.86 19.36
N GLN A 52 -23.25 -8.52 18.10
CA GLN A 52 -22.28 -7.77 17.29
C GLN A 52 -22.11 -6.33 17.79
N ALA A 53 -23.20 -5.60 18.05
CA ALA A 53 -23.12 -4.23 18.56
C ALA A 53 -22.38 -4.13 19.92
N ALA A 54 -22.50 -5.17 20.76
CA ALA A 54 -21.75 -5.29 22.02
C ALA A 54 -20.24 -5.55 21.82
N LEU A 55 -19.81 -6.03 20.65
CA LEU A 55 -18.39 -6.28 20.30
C LEU A 55 -17.69 -5.05 19.71
N GLU A 56 -18.42 -4.19 18.98
CA GLU A 56 -17.88 -3.01 18.30
C GLU A 56 -17.21 -2.03 19.27
N GLY A 57 -16.03 -1.51 18.92
CA GLY A 57 -15.25 -0.61 19.77
C GLY A 57 -13.84 -1.10 20.09
N VAL A 58 -13.18 -0.37 21.01
CA VAL A 58 -11.80 -0.61 21.46
C VAL A 58 -11.78 -1.26 22.86
N TRP A 59 -10.84 -2.17 23.06
CA TRP A 59 -10.76 -3.07 24.20
C TRP A 59 -9.31 -3.23 24.67
N GLN A 60 -9.08 -3.36 25.99
CA GLN A 60 -7.78 -3.70 26.55
C GLN A 60 -7.86 -4.82 27.58
N GLY A 61 -6.80 -5.62 27.66
CA GLY A 61 -6.71 -6.72 28.60
C GLY A 61 -5.57 -7.66 28.25
N GLN A 62 -5.84 -8.97 28.20
CA GLN A 62 -4.82 -10.00 28.03
C GLN A 62 -5.21 -11.06 26.99
N LEU A 63 -4.17 -11.56 26.30
CA LEU A 63 -4.17 -12.82 25.56
C LEU A 63 -3.09 -13.70 26.20
N GLY A 64 -3.50 -14.79 26.83
CA GLY A 64 -2.65 -15.52 27.77
C GLY A 64 -2.18 -14.60 28.90
N SER A 65 -0.86 -14.50 29.11
CA SER A 65 -0.24 -13.57 30.05
C SER A 65 0.17 -12.23 29.43
N SER A 66 -0.02 -12.03 28.12
CA SER A 66 0.47 -10.85 27.41
C SER A 66 -0.61 -9.76 27.33
N LYS A 67 -0.27 -8.53 27.72
CA LYS A 67 -1.15 -7.38 27.58
C LYS A 67 -1.36 -7.01 26.10
N ILE A 68 -2.62 -6.87 25.71
CA ILE A 68 -3.02 -6.47 24.36
C ILE A 68 -4.03 -5.32 24.37
N THR A 69 -4.10 -4.64 23.22
CA THR A 69 -5.21 -3.76 22.83
C THR A 69 -5.85 -4.36 21.59
N ALA A 70 -7.17 -4.49 21.58
CA ALA A 70 -7.95 -5.00 20.45
C ALA A 70 -9.03 -4.00 20.06
N CYS A 71 -9.51 -4.10 18.83
CA CYS A 71 -10.63 -3.33 18.32
C CYS A 71 -11.39 -4.13 17.26
N PHE A 72 -12.71 -3.95 17.23
CA PHE A 72 -13.60 -4.52 16.22
C PHE A 72 -14.37 -3.38 15.56
N ASN A 73 -14.25 -3.25 14.24
CA ASN A 73 -14.95 -2.20 13.50
C ASN A 73 -16.46 -2.46 13.44
N PRO A 74 -17.27 -1.40 13.26
CA PRO A 74 -18.69 -1.51 12.94
C PRO A 74 -18.98 -2.42 11.75
N GLU A 75 -20.14 -3.09 11.75
CA GLU A 75 -20.48 -4.10 10.73
C GLU A 75 -20.49 -3.54 9.28
N ASN A 76 -20.74 -2.25 9.10
CA ASN A 76 -20.69 -1.55 7.80
C ASN A 76 -19.26 -1.21 7.32
N SER A 77 -18.26 -1.20 8.21
CA SER A 77 -16.83 -0.99 7.90
C SER A 77 -16.12 -2.33 7.65
N GLY A 78 -16.74 -3.20 6.85
CA GLY A 78 -16.09 -4.42 6.34
C GLY A 78 -15.80 -5.51 7.38
N GLN A 79 -16.56 -5.60 8.47
CA GLN A 79 -16.59 -6.74 9.42
C GLN A 79 -15.22 -7.29 9.92
N ASN A 80 -14.21 -6.42 10.04
CA ASN A 80 -12.87 -6.79 10.48
C ASN A 80 -12.55 -6.21 11.87
N GLY A 81 -11.60 -6.83 12.55
CA GLY A 81 -10.97 -6.32 13.77
C GLY A 81 -9.46 -6.30 13.64
N SER A 82 -8.79 -5.69 14.63
CA SER A 82 -7.35 -5.73 14.76
C SER A 82 -6.95 -5.73 16.21
N TYR A 83 -5.81 -6.33 16.53
CA TYR A 83 -5.21 -6.23 17.85
C TYR A 83 -3.70 -6.09 17.75
N TYR A 84 -3.08 -5.60 18.82
CA TYR A 84 -1.64 -5.58 18.97
C TYR A 84 -1.24 -5.93 20.41
N TYR A 85 -0.08 -6.56 20.55
CA TYR A 85 0.57 -6.71 21.84
C TYR A 85 1.18 -5.37 22.26
N ASN A 86 0.86 -4.89 23.47
CA ASN A 86 1.28 -3.55 23.93
C ASN A 86 2.82 -3.42 24.07
N ARG A 87 3.54 -4.55 24.10
CA ARG A 87 5.00 -4.66 24.09
C ARG A 87 5.65 -4.57 22.68
N TYR A 88 4.87 -4.63 21.61
CA TYR A 88 5.35 -4.66 20.23
C TYR A 88 4.75 -3.56 19.34
N LEU A 89 3.52 -3.11 19.62
CA LEU A 89 2.84 -2.03 18.89
C LEU A 89 2.77 -2.26 17.36
N ALA A 90 2.66 -3.53 16.97
CA ALA A 90 2.46 -3.98 15.60
C ALA A 90 1.04 -4.59 15.47
N PRO A 91 0.13 -3.97 14.70
CA PRO A 91 -1.22 -4.49 14.48
C PRO A 91 -1.23 -5.81 13.69
N ILE A 92 -2.16 -6.69 14.08
CA ILE A 92 -2.45 -7.99 13.46
C ILE A 92 -3.94 -7.97 13.10
N GLN A 93 -4.33 -8.48 11.93
CA GLN A 93 -5.74 -8.51 11.52
C GLN A 93 -6.50 -9.64 12.21
N LEU A 94 -7.77 -9.38 12.52
CA LEU A 94 -8.78 -10.39 12.83
C LEU A 94 -9.87 -10.27 11.76
N SER A 95 -10.13 -11.34 11.01
CA SER A 95 -11.27 -11.41 10.07
C SER A 95 -12.30 -12.44 10.55
N ARG A 96 -13.59 -12.20 10.33
CA ARG A 96 -14.64 -13.16 10.75
C ARG A 96 -14.46 -14.54 10.09
N SER A 97 -14.64 -15.58 10.88
CA SER A 97 -14.85 -16.95 10.39
C SER A 97 -16.25 -17.10 9.78
N SER A 98 -16.52 -18.21 9.09
CA SER A 98 -17.88 -18.62 8.76
C SER A 98 -18.64 -19.19 9.98
N VAL A 99 -17.93 -19.48 11.06
CA VAL A 99 -18.49 -19.91 12.36
C VAL A 99 -18.78 -18.67 13.22
N PRO A 100 -20.00 -18.50 13.76
CA PRO A 100 -20.33 -17.38 14.64
C PRO A 100 -19.41 -17.31 15.87
N GLY A 101 -18.96 -16.11 16.23
CA GLY A 101 -18.04 -15.87 17.34
C GLY A 101 -16.56 -16.17 17.04
N GLU A 102 -16.24 -16.87 15.94
CA GLU A 102 -14.85 -17.12 15.56
C GLU A 102 -14.26 -16.01 14.69
N TRP A 103 -12.98 -15.70 14.94
CA TRP A 103 -12.15 -14.79 14.16
C TRP A 103 -10.80 -15.42 13.82
N ARG A 104 -10.33 -15.20 12.60
CA ARG A 104 -9.04 -15.68 12.09
C ARG A 104 -7.99 -14.59 12.19
N GLU A 105 -6.87 -14.93 12.79
CA GLU A 105 -5.69 -14.07 12.88
C GLU A 105 -4.87 -14.15 11.60
N ALA A 106 -4.61 -13.01 10.96
CA ALA A 106 -3.86 -12.95 9.72
C ALA A 106 -2.34 -13.00 9.96
N GLY A 107 -1.68 -14.00 9.38
CA GLY A 107 -0.24 -14.13 9.31
C GLY A 107 0.37 -13.53 8.04
N LYS A 108 1.71 -13.48 8.00
CA LYS A 108 2.45 -13.10 6.79
C LYS A 108 2.10 -14.05 5.63
N GLY A 109 1.83 -13.49 4.46
CA GLY A 109 1.45 -14.27 3.26
C GLY A 109 0.01 -14.79 3.25
N GLY A 110 -0.88 -14.26 4.11
CA GLY A 110 -2.31 -14.58 4.08
C GLY A 110 -2.71 -15.90 4.74
N GLY A 111 -1.77 -16.66 5.31
CA GLY A 111 -2.07 -17.81 6.16
C GLY A 111 -2.67 -17.39 7.50
N THR A 112 -3.41 -18.29 8.16
CA THR A 112 -3.93 -18.05 9.51
C THR A 112 -2.90 -18.44 10.57
N THR A 113 -2.58 -17.56 11.52
CA THR A 113 -1.63 -17.82 12.63
C THR A 113 -2.30 -18.17 13.96
N GLY A 114 -3.61 -17.94 14.07
CA GLY A 114 -4.41 -18.19 15.26
C GLY A 114 -5.91 -18.13 14.95
N THR A 115 -6.72 -18.84 15.73
CA THR A 115 -8.19 -18.68 15.72
C THR A 115 -8.63 -18.21 17.10
N TRP A 116 -9.37 -17.12 17.15
CA TRP A 116 -10.07 -16.66 18.34
C TRP A 116 -11.47 -17.24 18.32
N SER A 117 -11.89 -17.93 19.38
CA SER A 117 -13.30 -18.20 19.67
C SER A 117 -13.73 -17.21 20.75
N ILE A 118 -14.58 -16.26 20.41
CA ILE A 118 -15.09 -15.24 21.34
C ILE A 118 -16.42 -15.71 21.92
N ASP A 119 -16.58 -15.62 23.23
CA ASP A 119 -17.84 -15.91 23.92
C ASP A 119 -18.90 -14.84 23.59
N THR A 120 -20.16 -14.99 24.06
CA THR A 120 -21.16 -13.91 23.91
C THR A 120 -20.65 -12.63 24.59
N PRO A 121 -20.35 -11.55 23.84
CA PRO A 121 -19.77 -10.34 24.41
C PRO A 121 -20.82 -9.58 25.23
N SER A 122 -20.33 -8.82 26.21
CA SER A 122 -21.12 -7.89 27.00
C SER A 122 -20.68 -6.45 26.73
N ASP A 123 -21.51 -5.47 27.07
CA ASP A 123 -21.19 -4.05 26.85
C ASP A 123 -19.87 -3.60 27.52
N THR A 124 -19.37 -4.30 28.55
CA THR A 124 -18.16 -3.89 29.29
C THR A 124 -17.00 -4.90 29.24
N ALA A 125 -17.26 -6.16 28.84
CA ALA A 125 -16.24 -7.21 28.82
C ALA A 125 -16.41 -8.23 27.67
N ILE A 126 -15.28 -8.68 27.13
CA ILE A 126 -15.14 -9.82 26.23
C ILE A 126 -14.34 -10.91 26.94
N THR A 127 -14.81 -12.16 26.86
CA THR A 127 -14.02 -13.36 27.12
C THR A 127 -13.93 -14.24 25.87
N GLY A 128 -12.96 -15.15 25.86
CA GLY A 128 -12.82 -16.14 24.80
C GLY A 128 -11.54 -16.97 24.91
N THR A 129 -11.21 -17.67 23.83
CA THR A 129 -10.00 -18.49 23.72
C THR A 129 -9.32 -18.28 22.37
N TRP A 130 -8.04 -17.94 22.38
CA TRP A 130 -7.15 -18.03 21.22
C TRP A 130 -6.61 -19.45 21.07
N ARG A 131 -6.46 -19.95 19.84
CA ARG A 131 -5.89 -21.27 19.54
C ARG A 131 -4.84 -21.22 18.43
N SER A 132 -3.70 -21.85 18.69
CA SER A 132 -2.63 -22.12 17.72
C SER A 132 -3.07 -23.16 16.68
N PRO A 133 -2.95 -22.89 15.37
CA PRO A 133 -3.22 -23.88 14.32
C PRO A 133 -2.08 -24.90 14.14
N LYS A 134 -0.93 -24.68 14.79
CA LYS A 134 0.26 -25.54 14.67
C LYS A 134 0.23 -26.74 15.63
N ASP A 135 -0.29 -26.52 16.83
CA ASP A 135 -0.21 -27.48 17.95
C ASP A 135 -1.47 -27.49 18.84
N GLY A 136 -2.50 -26.71 18.49
CA GLY A 136 -3.76 -26.64 19.24
C GLY A 136 -3.68 -25.88 20.58
N THR A 137 -2.51 -25.32 20.93
CA THR A 137 -2.28 -24.58 22.18
C THR A 137 -3.32 -23.49 22.36
N ALA A 138 -4.02 -23.53 23.50
CA ALA A 138 -5.09 -22.59 23.85
C ALA A 138 -4.59 -21.53 24.84
N LEU A 139 -4.95 -20.26 24.62
CA LEU A 139 -4.67 -19.14 25.50
C LEU A 139 -5.97 -18.38 25.79
N PRO A 140 -6.29 -18.03 27.06
CA PRO A 140 -7.48 -17.26 27.38
C PRO A 140 -7.39 -15.84 26.78
N VAL A 141 -8.53 -15.32 26.35
CA VAL A 141 -8.72 -13.92 25.98
C VAL A 141 -9.64 -13.30 27.04
N VAL A 142 -9.21 -12.20 27.67
CA VAL A 142 -10.00 -11.46 28.65
C VAL A 142 -9.75 -9.97 28.44
N LEU A 143 -10.78 -9.24 28.02
CA LEU A 143 -10.69 -7.82 27.65
C LEU A 143 -11.83 -7.01 28.27
N HIS A 144 -11.55 -5.75 28.57
CA HIS A 144 -12.53 -4.77 29.05
C HIS A 144 -12.66 -3.63 28.04
N ARG A 145 -13.87 -3.08 27.91
CA ARG A 145 -14.14 -1.95 27.00
C ARG A 145 -13.35 -0.72 27.43
N ILE A 146 -12.80 -0.01 26.46
CA ILE A 146 -12.40 1.39 26.64
C ILE A 146 -13.55 2.25 26.14
N GLU A 147 -14.13 3.04 27.04
CA GLU A 147 -15.04 4.11 26.64
C GLU A 147 -14.25 5.15 25.82
N PRO A 148 -14.60 5.39 24.54
CA PRO A 148 -13.87 6.35 23.73
C PRO A 148 -14.15 7.76 24.24
N SER A 149 -13.10 8.58 24.33
CA SER A 149 -13.21 10.01 24.66
C SER A 149 -13.78 10.86 23.51
N GLU A 150 -14.05 10.24 22.37
CA GLU A 150 -14.39 10.84 21.08
C GLU A 150 -15.52 10.05 20.41
N ALA A 151 -16.16 10.65 19.40
CA ALA A 151 -17.41 10.12 18.85
C ALA A 151 -17.28 8.80 18.04
N SER A 152 -16.07 8.38 17.65
CA SER A 152 -15.88 7.13 16.88
C SER A 152 -15.54 5.91 17.75
N LYS A 153 -16.09 4.77 17.35
CA LYS A 153 -15.82 3.43 17.88
C LYS A 153 -14.96 2.57 16.93
N ASP A 154 -14.52 3.10 15.80
CA ASP A 154 -13.68 2.37 14.83
C ASP A 154 -12.21 2.26 15.28
N CYS A 155 -11.42 1.44 14.58
CA CYS A 155 -10.01 1.21 14.91
C CYS A 155 -9.05 2.32 14.45
N GLY A 156 -9.53 3.37 13.79
CA GLY A 156 -8.83 4.63 13.57
C GLY A 156 -8.95 5.62 14.74
N SER A 157 -9.80 5.33 15.72
CA SER A 157 -9.99 6.13 16.93
C SER A 157 -8.74 6.20 17.83
N ASP A 158 -8.58 7.34 18.51
CA ASP A 158 -7.49 7.63 19.45
C ASP A 158 -7.25 6.51 20.50
N ALA A 159 -8.33 5.89 20.98
CA ALA A 159 -8.27 4.80 21.96
C ALA A 159 -7.47 3.58 21.47
N PHE A 160 -7.47 3.31 20.15
CA PHE A 160 -6.66 2.24 19.54
C PHE A 160 -5.32 2.76 19.01
N VAL A 161 -5.28 3.92 18.36
CA VAL A 161 -4.09 4.35 17.60
C VAL A 161 -3.06 5.13 18.41
N ASN A 162 -3.41 5.78 19.52
CA ASN A 162 -2.48 6.69 20.21
C ASN A 162 -1.21 5.97 20.70
N SER A 163 -1.32 4.70 21.13
CA SER A 163 -0.13 3.88 21.46
C SER A 163 0.71 3.59 20.23
N LEU A 164 0.08 3.29 19.08
CA LEU A 164 0.73 3.03 17.79
C LEU A 164 1.37 4.29 17.18
N GLU A 165 1.04 5.48 17.64
CA GLU A 165 1.65 6.76 17.20
C GLU A 165 2.92 7.10 17.99
N THR A 166 3.12 6.54 19.18
CA THR A 166 4.35 6.74 19.97
C THR A 166 5.61 6.22 19.27
N THR A 167 5.49 5.21 18.41
CA THR A 167 6.62 4.61 17.68
C THR A 167 7.11 5.48 16.52
N ASN A 168 6.36 6.51 16.10
CA ASN A 168 6.74 7.40 15.00
C ASN A 168 8.05 8.19 15.25
N GLY A 169 8.49 8.28 16.50
CA GLY A 169 9.80 8.85 16.84
C GLY A 169 10.98 7.95 16.45
N VAL A 170 10.76 6.63 16.38
CA VAL A 170 11.79 5.61 16.12
C VAL A 170 12.17 5.59 14.65
N THR A 171 13.47 5.54 14.38
CA THR A 171 14.03 5.31 13.05
C THR A 171 14.64 3.91 13.00
N THR A 172 14.18 3.05 12.08
CA THR A 172 14.89 1.81 11.74
C THR A 172 15.93 2.08 10.66
N ILE A 173 17.02 1.30 10.65
CA ILE A 173 18.07 1.40 9.63
C ILE A 173 18.34 0.01 9.07
N GLU A 174 18.08 -0.16 7.79
CA GLU A 174 18.33 -1.38 7.04
C GLU A 174 19.60 -1.22 6.18
N LYS A 175 20.34 -2.30 5.98
CA LYS A 175 21.64 -2.31 5.28
C LYS A 175 21.52 -3.13 4.00
N PHE A 176 22.01 -2.57 2.90
CA PHE A 176 21.91 -3.14 1.57
C PHE A 176 23.24 -2.99 0.80
N SER A 177 23.32 -3.61 -0.37
CA SER A 177 24.46 -3.48 -1.29
C SER A 177 23.95 -3.60 -2.73
N GLU A 178 24.36 -2.68 -3.61
CA GLU A 178 24.07 -2.72 -5.05
C GLU A 178 25.40 -2.88 -5.79
N ASN A 179 25.56 -3.90 -6.64
CA ASN A 179 26.83 -4.18 -7.33
C ASN A 179 28.08 -4.18 -6.41
N GLY A 180 27.91 -4.57 -5.15
CA GLY A 180 28.98 -4.56 -4.13
C GLY A 180 29.17 -3.22 -3.40
N HIS A 181 28.47 -2.15 -3.81
CA HIS A 181 28.48 -0.84 -3.16
C HIS A 181 27.46 -0.78 -2.01
N PRO A 182 27.90 -0.65 -0.74
CA PRO A 182 26.99 -0.68 0.40
C PRO A 182 26.23 0.64 0.59
N TYR A 183 24.95 0.54 0.96
CA TYR A 183 24.11 1.67 1.35
C TYR A 183 23.19 1.30 2.52
N THR A 184 22.54 2.29 3.10
CA THR A 184 21.51 2.08 4.13
C THR A 184 20.24 2.83 3.80
N VAL A 185 19.09 2.28 4.19
CA VAL A 185 17.82 3.01 4.16
C VAL A 185 17.37 3.22 5.60
N ALA A 186 17.11 4.48 5.96
CA ALA A 186 16.49 4.86 7.21
C ALA A 186 14.98 4.98 7.00
N THR A 187 14.18 4.31 7.83
CA THR A 187 12.70 4.37 7.78
C THR A 187 12.15 4.96 9.09
N LYS A 188 11.25 5.95 9.00
CA LYS A 188 10.60 6.60 10.15
C LYS A 188 9.18 7.02 9.79
N ALA A 189 8.17 6.46 10.48
CA ALA A 189 6.74 6.74 10.23
C ALA A 189 6.37 6.68 8.72
N GLY A 190 6.66 5.54 8.09
CA GLY A 190 6.47 5.30 6.65
C GLY A 190 7.53 5.95 5.74
N GLN A 191 8.01 7.13 6.10
CA GLN A 191 9.02 7.88 5.33
C GLN A 191 10.33 7.09 5.24
N LYS A 192 10.94 7.05 4.05
CA LYS A 192 12.23 6.40 3.81
C LYS A 192 13.26 7.37 3.25
N THR A 193 14.51 7.24 3.64
CA THR A 193 15.63 8.01 3.08
C THR A 193 16.85 7.12 2.92
N LEU A 194 17.47 7.14 1.74
CA LEU A 194 18.69 6.40 1.45
C LEU A 194 19.94 7.20 1.83
N VAL A 195 20.98 6.50 2.29
CA VAL A 195 22.32 7.04 2.53
C VAL A 195 23.36 6.11 1.91
N LEU A 196 24.14 6.64 0.97
CA LEU A 196 25.29 5.99 0.35
C LEU A 196 26.46 5.92 1.35
N SER A 197 27.18 4.80 1.38
CA SER A 197 28.42 4.67 2.17
C SER A 197 29.55 5.54 1.61
N GLY A 198 30.59 5.79 2.41
CA GLY A 198 31.73 6.61 2.00
C GLY A 198 31.57 8.11 2.29
N ASN A 199 30.74 8.48 3.26
CA ASN A 199 30.40 9.85 3.67
C ASN A 199 31.60 10.72 4.12
N ASN A 200 32.82 10.18 4.09
CA ASN A 200 34.08 10.92 4.22
C ASN A 200 34.39 11.75 2.96
N SER A 201 33.91 11.34 1.78
CA SER A 201 34.01 12.12 0.53
C SER A 201 33.08 13.34 0.55
N VAL A 202 33.54 14.47 0.00
CA VAL A 202 32.73 15.67 -0.22
C VAL A 202 31.58 15.40 -1.19
N ALA A 203 31.85 14.61 -2.24
CA ALA A 203 30.86 14.25 -3.26
C ALA A 203 29.72 13.41 -2.66
N ILE A 204 30.05 12.35 -1.92
CA ILE A 204 29.06 11.50 -1.25
C ILE A 204 28.21 12.31 -0.25
N ARG A 205 28.79 13.30 0.47
CA ARG A 205 28.00 14.21 1.32
C ARG A 205 27.02 15.08 0.53
N LYS A 206 27.39 15.60 -0.64
CA LYS A 206 26.45 16.32 -1.52
C LYS A 206 25.29 15.43 -1.94
N ILE A 207 25.58 14.23 -2.43
CA ILE A 207 24.58 13.28 -2.92
C ILE A 207 23.64 12.86 -1.79
N ASN A 208 24.18 12.48 -0.62
CA ASN A 208 23.36 12.13 0.55
C ASN A 208 22.47 13.31 1.02
N ASN A 209 22.95 14.55 0.95
CA ASN A 209 22.14 15.74 1.24
C ASN A 209 21.05 15.99 0.17
N ALA A 210 21.34 15.73 -1.11
CA ALA A 210 20.36 15.83 -2.20
C ALA A 210 19.25 14.78 -2.05
N ILE A 211 19.63 13.51 -1.84
CA ILE A 211 18.70 12.40 -1.59
C ILE A 211 17.82 12.69 -0.36
N ALA A 212 18.40 13.16 0.74
CA ALA A 212 17.64 13.52 1.95
C ALA A 212 16.67 14.70 1.74
N LYS A 213 16.97 15.61 0.81
CA LYS A 213 16.09 16.71 0.43
C LYS A 213 14.94 16.25 -0.49
N ILE A 214 15.22 15.34 -1.43
CA ILE A 214 14.22 14.78 -2.37
C ILE A 214 13.26 13.84 -1.62
N ALA A 215 13.79 13.00 -0.73
CA ALA A 215 13.00 12.07 0.09
C ALA A 215 12.18 12.74 1.21
N HIS A 216 12.25 14.07 1.38
CA HIS A 216 11.52 14.77 2.43
C HIS A 216 10.09 15.13 1.97
N ILE A 217 9.11 14.33 2.40
CA ILE A 217 7.68 14.67 2.27
C ILE A 217 7.28 15.63 3.42
N PRO A 218 6.86 16.88 3.12
CA PRO A 218 6.32 17.79 4.13
C PRO A 218 5.07 17.19 4.80
N ASP A 219 4.89 17.41 6.10
CA ASP A 219 3.82 16.77 6.90
C ASP A 219 3.81 15.22 6.86
N GLY A 220 4.84 14.54 6.35
CA GLY A 220 4.83 13.10 6.08
C GLY A 220 4.44 12.18 7.26
N VAL A 221 4.76 12.55 8.50
CA VAL A 221 4.33 11.82 9.72
C VAL A 221 2.82 11.94 9.97
N LYS A 222 2.25 13.11 9.69
CA LYS A 222 0.82 13.41 9.81
C LYS A 222 0.04 12.70 8.70
N ILE A 223 0.56 12.73 7.47
CA ILE A 223 -0.01 11.99 6.33
C ILE A 223 -0.04 10.48 6.64
N PHE A 224 1.10 9.90 7.07
CA PHE A 224 1.20 8.51 7.48
C PHE A 224 0.19 8.13 8.58
N ASN A 225 0.03 8.98 9.60
CA ASN A 225 -0.98 8.76 10.64
C ASN A 225 -2.41 8.82 10.10
N GLN A 226 -2.72 9.77 9.22
CA GLN A 226 -4.05 9.93 8.61
C GLN A 226 -4.42 8.73 7.72
N GLU A 227 -3.49 8.27 6.87
CA GLU A 227 -3.65 7.05 6.07
C GLU A 227 -3.89 5.83 6.96
N ARG A 228 -3.02 5.63 7.96
CA ARG A 228 -3.09 4.47 8.87
C ARG A 228 -4.38 4.46 9.68
N ARG A 229 -4.80 5.62 10.22
CA ARG A 229 -6.08 5.77 10.93
C ARG A 229 -7.26 5.44 10.03
N LYS A 230 -7.28 5.98 8.81
CA LYS A 230 -8.34 5.68 7.82
C LYS A 230 -8.38 4.19 7.47
N SER A 231 -7.25 3.57 7.14
CA SER A 231 -7.20 2.14 6.81
C SER A 231 -7.57 1.24 7.99
N LEU A 232 -7.26 1.64 9.23
CA LEU A 232 -7.74 0.93 10.42
C LEU A 232 -9.25 1.08 10.59
N ALA A 233 -9.83 2.27 10.36
CA ALA A 233 -11.27 2.50 10.41
C ALA A 233 -12.06 1.75 9.31
N ASP A 234 -11.51 1.68 8.10
CA ASP A 234 -12.18 1.06 6.94
C ASP A 234 -11.98 -0.46 6.85
N HIS A 235 -10.83 -0.99 7.29
CA HIS A 235 -10.40 -2.37 7.00
C HIS A 235 -9.80 -3.13 8.21
N ALA A 236 -9.62 -2.44 9.34
CA ALA A 236 -8.84 -2.92 10.49
C ALA A 236 -7.41 -3.37 10.09
N GLN A 237 -6.79 -2.67 9.13
CA GLN A 237 -5.39 -2.85 8.76
C GLN A 237 -4.65 -1.53 8.70
N PRO A 238 -3.36 -1.49 9.10
CA PRO A 238 -2.56 -0.27 9.09
C PRO A 238 -1.92 -0.02 7.72
N TYR A 239 -2.67 -0.13 6.62
CA TYR A 239 -2.14 0.20 5.29
C TYR A 239 -1.84 1.70 5.21
N THR A 240 -0.72 2.02 4.56
CA THR A 240 -0.22 3.36 4.28
C THR A 240 0.44 3.36 2.92
N SER A 241 0.74 4.54 2.38
CA SER A 241 1.55 4.73 1.18
C SER A 241 2.76 3.80 1.14
N GLU A 242 2.97 3.13 0.01
CA GLU A 242 4.20 2.38 -0.23
C GLU A 242 5.28 3.37 -0.67
N ILE A 243 6.44 3.34 -0.02
CA ILE A 243 7.58 4.19 -0.36
C ILE A 243 8.83 3.31 -0.52
N LEU A 244 9.62 3.56 -1.56
CA LEU A 244 10.91 2.93 -1.81
C LEU A 244 11.93 3.97 -2.27
N VAL A 245 13.12 3.95 -1.67
CA VAL A 245 14.27 4.73 -2.13
C VAL A 245 15.45 3.78 -2.22
N ARG A 246 15.92 3.48 -3.44
CA ARG A 246 17.00 2.53 -3.73
C ARG A 246 17.84 2.98 -4.93
N PRO A 247 19.11 2.56 -5.05
CA PRO A 247 19.80 2.64 -6.32
C PRO A 247 19.11 1.70 -7.31
N THR A 248 19.06 2.08 -8.59
CA THR A 248 18.69 1.20 -9.71
C THR A 248 19.85 0.97 -10.68
N TYR A 249 20.90 1.78 -10.55
CA TYR A 249 22.16 1.63 -11.28
C TYR A 249 23.29 2.23 -10.44
N TRP A 250 24.41 1.50 -10.37
CA TRP A 250 25.63 1.97 -9.69
C TRP A 250 26.85 1.46 -10.48
N ALA A 251 27.68 2.40 -10.91
CA ALA A 251 28.93 2.19 -11.63
C ALA A 251 30.05 3.07 -11.06
N ALA A 252 31.27 2.95 -11.58
CA ALA A 252 32.47 3.59 -11.02
C ALA A 252 32.37 5.11 -10.76
N HIS A 253 31.65 5.84 -11.63
CA HIS A 253 31.52 7.30 -11.58
C HIS A 253 30.07 7.80 -11.41
N TRP A 254 29.09 6.89 -11.31
CA TRP A 254 27.68 7.23 -11.44
C TRP A 254 26.81 6.39 -10.50
N VAL A 255 25.78 7.01 -9.93
CA VAL A 255 24.69 6.32 -9.23
C VAL A 255 23.36 6.94 -9.64
N THR A 256 22.38 6.10 -9.96
CA THR A 256 20.99 6.49 -10.19
C THR A 256 20.13 5.93 -9.06
N VAL A 257 19.34 6.79 -8.41
CA VAL A 257 18.42 6.41 -7.33
C VAL A 257 16.99 6.58 -7.81
N GLN A 258 16.21 5.52 -7.65
CA GLN A 258 14.77 5.51 -7.80
C GLN A 258 14.13 5.99 -6.50
N PHE A 259 13.27 7.00 -6.61
CA PHE A 259 12.29 7.39 -5.60
C PHE A 259 10.92 6.92 -6.11
N TYR A 260 10.30 6.01 -5.38
CA TYR A 260 8.96 5.51 -5.68
C TYR A 260 8.03 5.78 -4.51
N HIS A 261 6.84 6.26 -4.83
CA HIS A 261 5.75 6.46 -3.89
C HIS A 261 4.44 6.03 -4.56
N TRP A 262 3.78 5.03 -3.99
CA TRP A 262 2.41 4.66 -4.32
C TRP A 262 1.48 5.13 -3.19
N GLN A 263 0.67 6.15 -3.46
CA GLN A 263 -0.21 6.75 -2.47
C GLN A 263 -1.43 5.86 -2.15
N THR A 264 -1.62 5.55 -0.87
CA THR A 264 -2.76 4.74 -0.40
C THR A 264 -4.09 5.43 -0.70
N GLY A 265 -5.05 4.65 -1.24
CA GLY A 265 -6.40 5.10 -1.55
C GLY A 265 -6.63 5.62 -2.98
N TYR A 266 -5.57 5.77 -3.79
CA TYR A 266 -5.67 6.32 -5.15
C TYR A 266 -5.69 5.26 -6.27
N GLY A 267 -5.34 4.01 -5.97
CA GLY A 267 -5.15 2.98 -7.01
C GLY A 267 -3.96 3.34 -7.91
N ALA A 268 -3.97 2.92 -9.18
CA ALA A 268 -2.84 3.14 -10.10
C ALA A 268 -2.46 4.63 -10.26
N SER A 269 -3.43 5.56 -10.22
CA SER A 269 -3.16 7.00 -10.32
C SER A 269 -2.49 7.62 -9.09
N GLY A 270 -2.25 6.84 -8.03
CA GLY A 270 -1.39 7.21 -6.91
C GLY A 270 0.07 6.78 -7.07
N ILE A 271 0.43 6.10 -8.16
CA ILE A 271 1.80 5.64 -8.42
C ILE A 271 2.64 6.81 -8.93
N SER A 272 3.87 6.92 -8.43
CA SER A 272 4.88 7.84 -8.94
C SER A 272 6.28 7.22 -8.86
N TYR A 273 7.07 7.43 -9.90
CA TYR A 273 8.49 7.09 -9.97
C TYR A 273 9.26 8.34 -10.37
N VAL A 274 10.41 8.59 -9.75
CA VAL A 274 11.35 9.63 -10.18
C VAL A 274 12.77 9.10 -10.07
N PHE A 275 13.58 9.30 -11.11
CA PHE A 275 14.97 8.84 -11.15
C PHE A 275 15.93 10.04 -11.17
N HIS A 276 16.86 10.06 -10.21
CA HIS A 276 17.91 11.07 -10.14
C HIS A 276 19.28 10.42 -10.29
N THR A 277 20.16 10.99 -11.10
CA THR A 277 21.52 10.49 -11.32
C THR A 277 22.56 11.50 -10.85
N TRP A 278 23.59 11.04 -10.13
CA TRP A 278 24.70 11.88 -9.67
C TRP A 278 26.05 11.33 -10.12
N ASN A 279 27.01 12.25 -10.35
CA ASN A 279 28.41 11.90 -10.51
C ASN A 279 29.08 11.67 -9.13
N LEU A 280 29.67 10.50 -8.93
CA LEU A 280 30.27 10.09 -7.65
C LEU A 280 31.57 10.84 -7.30
N ASP A 281 32.27 11.42 -8.28
CA ASP A 281 33.53 12.14 -8.07
C ASP A 281 33.30 13.58 -7.57
N THR A 282 32.27 14.24 -8.10
CA THR A 282 31.97 15.67 -7.85
C THR A 282 30.80 15.89 -6.91
N GLY A 283 29.87 14.93 -6.86
CA GLY A 283 28.61 15.00 -6.13
C GLY A 283 27.56 15.91 -6.79
N GLU A 284 27.76 16.28 -8.05
CA GLU A 284 26.78 17.03 -8.84
C GLU A 284 25.72 16.11 -9.44
N GLU A 285 24.50 16.62 -9.53
CA GLU A 285 23.36 15.96 -10.19
C GLU A 285 23.44 16.17 -11.71
N VAL A 286 23.03 15.15 -12.46
CA VAL A 286 23.02 15.18 -13.93
C VAL A 286 21.67 14.72 -14.46
N ASP A 287 21.21 15.40 -15.49
CA ASP A 287 20.09 14.96 -16.33
C ASP A 287 20.62 14.01 -17.42
N PRO A 288 20.22 12.71 -17.42
CA PRO A 288 20.59 11.76 -18.46
C PRO A 288 20.09 12.14 -19.85
N TRP A 289 18.95 12.83 -19.98
CA TRP A 289 18.40 13.23 -21.28
C TRP A 289 19.32 14.23 -22.00
N SER A 290 20.05 15.07 -21.27
CA SER A 290 21.09 15.96 -21.81
C SER A 290 22.26 15.24 -22.52
N TRP A 291 22.37 13.92 -22.35
CA TRP A 291 23.37 13.09 -23.03
C TRP A 291 22.89 12.56 -24.38
N ILE A 292 21.60 12.62 -24.69
CA ILE A 292 21.04 12.28 -26.01
C ILE A 292 21.09 13.53 -26.90
N GLY A 293 21.88 13.48 -27.97
CA GLY A 293 22.15 14.61 -28.86
C GLY A 293 21.21 14.73 -30.05
N SER A 294 20.34 13.75 -30.29
CA SER A 294 19.44 13.74 -31.44
C SER A 294 18.11 13.05 -31.12
N GLN A 295 17.13 13.86 -30.71
CA GLN A 295 15.75 13.42 -30.51
C GLN A 295 15.13 12.83 -31.79
N SER A 296 15.54 13.30 -32.97
CA SER A 296 15.07 12.76 -34.25
C SER A 296 15.58 11.34 -34.52
N LYS A 297 16.85 11.03 -34.22
CA LYS A 297 17.37 9.65 -34.28
C LYS A 297 16.67 8.74 -33.26
N LEU A 298 16.48 9.22 -32.03
CA LEU A 298 15.78 8.45 -31.01
C LEU A 298 14.32 8.17 -31.41
N SER A 299 13.58 9.17 -31.90
CA SER A 299 12.20 8.98 -32.36
C SER A 299 12.10 8.05 -33.58
N ALA A 300 13.09 8.05 -34.47
CA ALA A 300 13.15 7.07 -35.57
C ALA A 300 13.38 5.65 -35.05
N TRP A 301 14.40 5.46 -34.19
CA TRP A 301 14.71 4.16 -33.59
C TRP A 301 13.53 3.62 -32.77
N LEU A 302 12.88 4.45 -31.94
CA LEU A 302 11.70 4.06 -31.16
C LEU A 302 10.58 3.55 -32.08
N LYS A 303 10.30 4.22 -33.20
CA LYS A 303 9.29 3.78 -34.18
C LYS A 303 9.67 2.48 -34.87
N GLU A 304 10.94 2.27 -35.18
CA GLU A 304 11.46 1.02 -35.75
C GLU A 304 11.40 -0.17 -34.78
N HIS A 305 11.40 0.09 -33.46
CA HIS A 305 11.43 -0.93 -32.41
C HIS A 305 10.13 -1.00 -31.58
N THR A 306 9.09 -0.23 -31.93
CA THR A 306 7.77 -0.32 -31.30
C THR A 306 7.02 -1.53 -31.84
N ASN A 307 6.88 -2.57 -31.02
CA ASN A 307 6.11 -3.77 -31.36
C ASN A 307 4.96 -3.97 -30.37
N LEU A 308 3.88 -3.21 -30.56
CA LEU A 308 2.62 -3.36 -29.84
C LEU A 308 1.75 -4.43 -30.51
N GLY A 309 1.06 -5.24 -29.70
CA GLY A 309 0.01 -6.14 -30.20
C GLY A 309 -1.21 -5.37 -30.72
N PRO A 310 -2.07 -6.01 -31.53
CA PRO A 310 -3.23 -5.36 -32.14
C PRO A 310 -4.21 -4.76 -31.11
N GLU A 311 -4.29 -5.34 -29.92
CA GLU A 311 -5.05 -4.84 -28.77
C GLU A 311 -4.59 -3.46 -28.25
N CYS A 312 -3.31 -3.12 -28.44
CA CYS A 312 -2.73 -1.83 -28.04
C CYS A 312 -2.64 -0.83 -29.22
N ALA A 313 -3.10 -1.20 -30.42
CA ALA A 313 -2.91 -0.38 -31.62
C ALA A 313 -3.65 0.97 -31.58
N GLU A 314 -4.76 1.08 -30.84
CA GLU A 314 -5.50 2.35 -30.68
C GLU A 314 -4.79 3.33 -29.72
N GLN A 315 -3.87 2.85 -28.88
CA GLN A 315 -3.11 3.68 -27.94
C GLN A 315 -1.86 4.35 -28.57
N GLN A 316 -1.56 4.09 -29.85
CA GLN A 316 -0.41 4.64 -30.59
C GLN A 316 -0.40 6.18 -30.77
N SER A 317 -1.33 6.92 -30.16
CA SER A 317 -1.53 8.37 -30.37
C SER A 317 -0.57 9.29 -29.60
N GLY A 318 0.51 8.74 -29.06
CA GLY A 318 1.67 9.47 -28.53
C GLY A 318 2.40 8.65 -27.47
N HIS A 319 3.73 8.69 -27.46
CA HIS A 319 4.48 8.16 -26.32
C HIS A 319 4.20 9.02 -25.08
N GLY A 320 4.15 8.40 -23.91
CA GLY A 320 4.08 9.08 -22.62
C GLY A 320 5.36 9.86 -22.29
N ALA A 321 5.45 10.34 -21.05
CA ALA A 321 6.75 10.70 -20.49
C ALA A 321 7.57 9.41 -20.35
N LEU A 322 8.63 9.28 -21.16
CA LEU A 322 9.60 8.20 -21.02
C LEU A 322 10.57 8.54 -19.88
N GLU A 323 10.72 7.62 -18.94
CA GLU A 323 11.80 7.63 -17.96
C GLU A 323 13.05 6.93 -18.52
N LEU A 324 14.23 7.43 -18.14
CA LEU A 324 15.52 6.90 -18.61
C LEU A 324 16.28 6.23 -17.47
N LEU A 325 16.44 4.91 -17.58
CA LEU A 325 17.21 4.11 -16.64
C LEU A 325 18.49 3.59 -17.30
N PHE A 326 19.62 3.68 -16.61
CA PHE A 326 20.83 2.95 -16.99
C PHE A 326 20.77 1.50 -16.52
N ASN A 327 21.37 0.59 -17.28
CA ASN A 327 21.63 -0.78 -16.85
C ASN A 327 23.03 -1.22 -17.35
N GLU A 328 23.46 -2.44 -17.05
CA GLU A 328 24.81 -2.92 -17.43
C GLU A 328 25.08 -2.89 -18.94
N LYS A 329 24.03 -3.04 -19.77
CA LYS A 329 24.12 -3.34 -21.22
C LYS A 329 23.69 -2.17 -22.10
N GLY A 330 23.10 -1.12 -21.53
CA GLY A 330 22.53 0.00 -22.27
C GLY A 330 21.65 0.88 -21.40
N ILE A 331 20.62 1.45 -22.02
CA ILE A 331 19.53 2.15 -21.32
C ILE A 331 18.21 1.44 -21.54
N THR A 332 17.35 1.50 -20.53
CA THR A 332 15.92 1.23 -20.64
C THR A 332 15.20 2.58 -20.75
N LEU A 333 14.28 2.70 -21.70
CA LEU A 333 13.28 3.77 -21.77
C LEU A 333 11.92 3.17 -21.47
N MET A 334 11.22 3.68 -20.47
CA MET A 334 9.99 3.08 -19.94
C MET A 334 8.92 4.17 -19.77
N GLU A 335 7.68 3.91 -20.19
CA GLU A 335 6.57 4.82 -19.94
C GLU A 335 6.10 4.75 -18.48
N GLU A 336 5.49 5.83 -17.98
CA GLU A 336 4.80 5.80 -16.68
C GLU A 336 3.68 4.77 -16.71
N ALA A 337 3.71 3.79 -15.81
CA ALA A 337 2.77 2.67 -15.80
C ALA A 337 1.32 3.14 -15.64
N THR A 338 0.53 3.06 -16.72
CA THR A 338 -0.87 3.52 -16.76
C THR A 338 -1.83 2.51 -16.14
N GLY A 339 -1.40 1.27 -15.96
CA GLY A 339 -2.21 0.18 -15.42
C GLY A 339 -3.01 -0.58 -16.48
N GLY A 340 -2.65 -0.48 -17.75
CA GLY A 340 -3.07 -1.37 -18.82
C GLY A 340 -1.90 -2.22 -19.35
N ASP A 341 -2.19 -3.37 -19.94
CA ASP A 341 -1.17 -4.32 -20.45
C ASP A 341 -0.42 -3.83 -21.73
N CYS A 342 -0.36 -2.51 -21.94
CA CYS A 342 0.18 -1.84 -23.12
C CYS A 342 1.32 -0.85 -22.82
N ASP A 343 1.69 -0.66 -21.54
CA ASP A 343 2.78 0.24 -21.12
C ASP A 343 4.11 -0.16 -21.81
N LEU A 344 4.77 0.78 -22.50
CA LEU A 344 5.95 0.48 -23.33
C LEU A 344 7.27 0.46 -22.54
N GLU A 345 8.06 -0.61 -22.69
CA GLU A 345 9.48 -0.67 -22.34
C GLU A 345 10.35 -0.90 -23.59
N TYR A 346 11.37 -0.07 -23.76
CA TYR A 346 12.38 -0.18 -24.81
C TYR A 346 13.78 -0.36 -24.22
N PHE A 347 14.54 -1.32 -24.74
CA PHE A 347 15.96 -1.48 -24.42
C PHE A 347 16.85 -1.03 -25.58
N LEU A 348 17.65 0.01 -25.37
CA LEU A 348 18.68 0.46 -26.32
C LEU A 348 20.04 -0.02 -25.81
N SER A 349 20.77 -0.83 -26.58
CA SER A 349 22.11 -1.25 -26.17
C SER A 349 23.10 -0.08 -26.19
N TRP A 350 24.23 -0.22 -25.50
CA TRP A 350 25.34 0.75 -25.60
C TRP A 350 25.80 0.99 -27.05
N GLN A 351 25.66 0.00 -27.94
CA GLN A 351 26.04 0.14 -29.36
C GLN A 351 25.05 1.03 -30.11
N ASP A 352 23.74 0.88 -29.86
CA ASP A 352 22.67 1.61 -30.54
C ASP A 352 22.53 3.04 -30.02
N LEU A 353 22.75 3.24 -28.71
CA LEU A 353 22.75 4.56 -28.08
C LEU A 353 23.90 5.45 -28.60
N LYS A 354 25.09 4.88 -28.81
CA LYS A 354 26.31 5.61 -29.18
C LYS A 354 26.14 6.60 -30.36
N PRO A 355 25.57 6.23 -31.53
CA PRO A 355 25.33 7.17 -32.64
C PRO A 355 24.28 8.26 -32.36
N MET A 356 23.58 8.22 -31.22
CA MET A 356 22.59 9.22 -30.80
C MET A 356 23.12 10.20 -29.75
N LEU A 357 24.29 9.95 -29.15
CA LEU A 357 24.82 10.73 -28.02
C LEU A 357 25.24 12.16 -28.41
N SER A 358 25.05 13.09 -27.49
CA SER A 358 25.58 14.46 -27.55
C SER A 358 27.08 14.49 -27.27
N ALA A 359 27.73 15.65 -27.42
CA ALA A 359 29.14 15.79 -27.02
C ALA A 359 29.37 15.47 -25.52
N LYS A 360 28.39 15.80 -24.65
CA LYS A 360 28.41 15.40 -23.24
C LYS A 360 28.23 13.89 -23.07
N GLY A 361 27.27 13.30 -23.79
CA GLY A 361 27.02 11.87 -23.74
C GLY A 361 28.21 11.02 -24.20
N ASN A 362 28.90 11.43 -25.27
CA ASN A 362 30.12 10.77 -25.74
C ASN A 362 31.26 10.84 -24.71
N ALA A 363 31.37 11.94 -23.94
CA ALA A 363 32.35 12.07 -22.87
C ALA A 363 32.01 11.18 -21.64
N ALA A 364 30.72 11.00 -21.33
CA ALA A 364 30.27 10.12 -20.26
C ALA A 364 30.28 8.63 -20.64
N PHE A 365 30.13 8.27 -21.92
CA PHE A 365 29.91 6.91 -22.39
C PHE A 365 30.87 5.85 -21.82
N ALA A 366 32.17 6.14 -21.77
CA ALA A 366 33.18 5.20 -21.28
C ALA A 366 33.15 4.97 -19.75
N SER A 367 32.48 5.83 -18.97
CA SER A 367 32.28 5.65 -17.53
C SER A 367 30.90 5.11 -17.17
N LEU A 368 29.98 4.99 -18.14
CA LEU A 368 28.67 4.35 -17.97
C LEU A 368 28.70 2.82 -18.15
N GLN A 369 29.80 2.28 -18.67
CA GLN A 369 29.98 0.84 -18.82
C GLN A 369 30.56 0.26 -17.53
N ILE A 370 29.78 -0.60 -16.86
CA ILE A 370 30.25 -1.46 -15.77
C ILE A 370 31.27 -2.46 -16.38
N LYS A 371 32.33 -2.78 -15.63
CA LYS A 371 33.51 -3.53 -16.09
C LYS A 371 33.70 -4.81 -15.30
#